data_AF-A0A5B1B5K2-F1
#
_entry.id   AF-A0A5B1B5K2-F1
#
_cell.length_a   1.000
_cell.length_b   1.000
_cell.length_c   1.000
_cell.angle_alpha   90.00
_cell.angle_beta   90.00
_cell.angle_gamma   90.00
#
_symmetry.space_group_name_H-M   'P 1'
#
loop_
_entity.id
_entity.type
_entity.pdbx_description
1 polymer ?
#
loop_
_entity_poly.entity_id
_entity_poly.type
_entity_poly.pdbx_seq_one_letter_code
_entity_poly.pdbx_strand_id
1 'polypeptide(L)'
;MSTERIINLLIRKFVHQLPFYRQQQIFKSQHLDISKGKLHMGYHWVHHAPIERLVLFKYDRSRSRKVPEEILQDYNGTIQTDGYSGYPDLSTKGSITLLACMAHPRRYFEKALDNDAS
;
A
#
# COMPACT_ATOMS: atom_id res chain seq x y z
N MET A 1 -6.16 16.33 -14.56
CA MET A 1 -6.24 14.88 -14.84
C MET A 1 -7.49 14.36 -14.14
N SER A 2 -8.48 13.80 -14.84
CA SER A 2 -9.76 13.42 -14.20
C SER A 2 -9.55 12.25 -13.22
N THR A 3 -10.30 12.25 -12.11
CA THR A 3 -10.26 11.21 -11.06
C THR A 3 -10.45 9.80 -11.63
N GLU A 4 -11.29 9.66 -12.66
CA GLU A 4 -11.55 8.41 -13.38
C GLU A 4 -10.30 7.79 -14.03
N ARG A 5 -9.37 8.61 -14.53
CA ARG A 5 -8.13 8.11 -15.13
C ARG A 5 -7.23 7.47 -14.09
N ILE A 6 -7.15 8.05 -12.89
CA ILE A 6 -6.35 7.51 -11.77
C ILE A 6 -6.96 6.18 -11.31
N ILE A 7 -8.29 6.14 -11.11
CA ILE A 7 -9.00 4.93 -10.69
C ILE A 7 -8.76 3.79 -11.69
N ASN A 8 -8.93 4.05 -12.99
CA ASN A 8 -8.67 3.04 -14.02
C ASN A 8 -7.23 2.52 -14.02
N LEU A 9 -6.26 3.40 -13.75
CA LEU A 9 -4.86 3.01 -13.62
C LEU A 9 -4.60 2.14 -12.40
N LEU A 10 -5.19 2.50 -11.26
CA LEU A 10 -5.09 1.71 -10.03
C LEU A 10 -5.73 0.33 -10.22
N ILE A 11 -6.93 0.25 -10.82
CA ILE A 11 -7.59 -1.04 -11.11
C ILE A 11 -6.72 -1.89 -12.04
N ARG A 12 -6.24 -1.34 -13.16
CA ARG A 12 -5.38 -2.10 -14.08
C ARG A 12 -4.10 -2.59 -13.41
N LYS A 13 -3.47 -1.78 -12.59
CA LYS A 13 -2.22 -2.17 -11.92
C LYS A 13 -2.43 -3.17 -10.79
N PHE A 14 -3.40 -2.91 -9.90
CA PHE A 14 -3.56 -3.66 -8.65
C PHE A 14 -4.57 -4.80 -8.75
N VAL A 15 -5.57 -4.71 -9.63
CA VAL A 15 -6.56 -5.78 -9.86
C VAL A 15 -6.12 -6.69 -11.00
N HIS A 16 -5.72 -6.11 -12.14
CA HIS A 16 -5.37 -6.87 -13.34
C HIS A 16 -3.87 -7.17 -13.50
N GLN A 17 -3.05 -6.81 -12.49
CA GLN A 17 -1.60 -7.00 -12.50
C GLN A 17 -0.91 -6.56 -13.79
N LEU A 18 -1.34 -5.43 -14.38
CA LEU A 18 -0.84 -4.99 -15.67
C LEU A 18 0.68 -4.73 -15.60
N PRO A 19 1.53 -5.44 -16.36
CA PRO A 19 2.98 -5.30 -16.26
C PRO A 19 3.44 -3.94 -16.77
N PHE A 20 4.58 -3.46 -16.26
CA PHE A 20 5.10 -2.12 -16.55
C PHE A 20 5.27 -1.83 -18.05
N TYR A 21 5.80 -2.78 -18.83
CA TYR A 21 5.98 -2.59 -20.29
C TYR A 21 4.65 -2.28 -21.00
N ARG A 22 3.56 -2.91 -20.55
CA ARG A 22 2.22 -2.70 -21.11
C ARG A 22 1.64 -1.37 -20.67
N GLN A 23 1.92 -0.94 -19.44
CA GLN A 23 1.61 0.43 -19.00
C GLN A 23 2.31 1.45 -19.90
N GLN A 24 3.62 1.28 -20.17
CA GLN A 24 4.38 2.18 -21.03
C GLN A 24 3.76 2.31 -22.43
N GLN A 25 3.31 1.20 -23.04
CA GLN A 25 2.63 1.22 -24.33
C GLN A 25 1.32 2.03 -24.28
N ILE A 26 0.50 1.83 -23.25
CA ILE A 26 -0.75 2.58 -23.06
C ILE A 26 -0.47 4.08 -22.90
N PHE A 27 0.50 4.45 -22.06
CA PHE A 27 0.83 5.86 -21.86
C PHE A 27 1.43 6.52 -23.10
N LYS A 28 2.26 5.80 -23.86
CA LYS A 28 2.75 6.28 -25.17
C LYS A 28 1.60 6.58 -26.13
N SER A 29 0.55 5.75 -26.17
CA SER A 29 -0.66 6.03 -26.97
C SER A 29 -1.41 7.30 -26.52
N GLN A 30 -1.19 7.74 -25.28
CA GLN A 30 -1.71 8.98 -24.70
C GLN A 30 -0.69 10.13 -24.68
N HIS A 31 0.41 9.99 -25.43
CA HIS A 31 1.50 10.96 -25.53
C HIS A 31 2.22 11.25 -24.20
N LEU A 32 2.24 10.26 -23.30
CA LEU A 32 2.97 10.29 -22.03
C LEU A 32 4.13 9.30 -22.08
N ASP A 33 5.37 9.80 -22.01
CA ASP A 33 6.57 8.96 -21.95
C ASP A 33 6.99 8.65 -20.50
N ILE A 34 6.70 7.43 -20.05
CA ILE A 34 7.07 6.93 -18.72
C ILE A 34 8.28 5.98 -18.82
N SER A 35 9.49 6.53 -18.84
CA SER A 35 10.73 5.74 -18.76
C SER A 35 11.15 5.51 -17.29
N LYS A 36 11.82 4.39 -16.98
CA LYS A 36 12.24 4.06 -15.60
C LYS A 36 13.07 5.18 -14.94
N GLY A 37 13.89 5.91 -15.71
CA GLY A 37 14.74 6.98 -15.20
C GLY A 37 14.01 8.30 -14.90
N LYS A 38 12.75 8.47 -15.35
CA LYS A 38 11.94 9.68 -15.10
C LYS A 38 11.00 9.52 -13.90
N LEU A 39 10.91 8.33 -13.31
CA LEU A 39 9.96 8.03 -12.25
C LEU A 39 10.65 8.07 -10.88
N HIS A 40 10.08 8.82 -9.94
CA HIS A 40 10.49 8.73 -8.54
C HIS A 40 9.77 7.57 -7.84
N MET A 41 10.40 7.05 -6.78
CA MET A 41 9.75 6.10 -5.89
C MET A 41 8.66 6.78 -5.08
N GLY A 42 7.53 6.10 -4.93
CA GLY A 42 6.41 6.55 -4.11
C GLY A 42 5.66 5.36 -3.54
N TYR A 43 4.90 5.62 -2.50
CA TYR A 43 4.21 4.63 -1.69
C TYR A 43 2.72 4.96 -1.67
N HIS A 44 1.92 3.91 -1.82
CA HIS A 44 0.49 3.98 -1.55
C HIS A 44 0.25 3.37 -0.18
N TRP A 45 -0.24 4.19 0.74
CA TRP A 45 -0.73 3.79 2.05
C TRP A 45 -2.22 3.52 1.90
N VAL A 46 -2.60 2.25 2.08
CA VAL A 46 -3.99 1.80 1.91
C VAL A 46 -4.56 1.50 3.28
N HIS A 47 -5.64 2.18 3.62
CA HIS A 47 -6.39 1.95 4.85
C HIS A 47 -7.77 1.44 4.49
N HIS A 48 -8.22 0.39 5.18
CA HIS A 48 -9.53 -0.19 4.99
C HIS A 48 -10.27 -0.17 6.32
N ALA A 49 -11.42 0.48 6.33
CA ALA A 49 -12.33 0.57 7.46
C ALA A 49 -13.58 -0.23 7.11
N PRO A 50 -13.62 -1.54 7.42
CA PRO A 50 -14.63 -2.46 6.90
C PRO A 50 -16.03 -2.18 7.43
N ILE A 51 -16.14 -1.71 8.68
CA ILE A 51 -17.43 -1.40 9.32
C ILE A 51 -18.09 -0.21 8.61
N GLU A 52 -17.28 0.81 8.32
CA GLU A 52 -17.67 2.04 7.63
C GLU A 52 -17.75 1.85 6.11
N ARG A 53 -17.28 0.71 5.60
CA ARG A 53 -17.15 0.40 4.16
C ARG A 53 -16.32 1.45 3.41
N LEU A 54 -15.27 1.95 4.05
CA LEU A 54 -14.38 2.96 3.48
C LEU A 54 -13.02 2.36 3.13
N VAL A 55 -12.48 2.80 1.99
CA VAL A 55 -11.09 2.54 1.58
C VAL A 55 -10.43 3.86 1.27
N LEU A 56 -9.32 4.14 1.95
CA LEU A 56 -8.47 5.31 1.71
C LEU A 56 -7.19 4.87 1.00
N PHE A 57 -6.91 5.51 -0.12
CA PHE A 57 -5.62 5.44 -0.81
C PHE A 57 -4.88 6.77 -0.61
N LYS A 58 -3.93 6.82 0.33
CA LYS A 58 -3.02 7.97 0.49
C LYS A 58 -1.73 7.72 -0.30
N TYR A 59 -1.38 8.65 -1.18
CA TYR A 59 -0.07 8.65 -1.82
C TYR A 59 0.93 9.48 -1.00
N ASP A 60 2.15 8.96 -0.83
CA ASP A 60 3.27 9.69 -0.23
C ASP A 60 4.59 9.31 -0.92
N ARG A 61 5.58 10.21 -0.90
CA ARG A 61 6.93 9.91 -1.39
C ARG A 61 7.76 9.10 -0.38
N SER A 62 7.32 9.07 0.87
CA SER A 62 7.98 8.41 1.99
C SER A 62 7.27 7.12 2.41
N ARG A 63 8.07 6.18 2.89
CA ARG A 63 7.61 5.00 3.64
C ARG A 63 7.78 5.19 5.16
N SER A 64 8.22 6.36 5.61
CA SER A 64 8.54 6.61 7.01
C SER A 64 7.30 6.57 7.92
N ARG A 65 7.54 6.32 9.21
CA ARG A 65 6.54 6.36 10.29
C ARG A 65 5.70 7.65 10.32
N LYS A 66 6.27 8.78 9.88
CA LYS A 66 5.55 10.07 9.85
C LYS A 66 4.24 10.00 9.06
N VAL A 67 4.21 9.21 8.00
CA VAL A 67 3.04 9.14 7.11
C VAL A 67 1.81 8.55 7.84
N PRO A 68 1.90 7.37 8.51
CA PRO A 68 0.78 6.86 9.31
C PRO A 68 0.51 7.71 10.56
N GLU A 69 1.51 8.33 11.19
CA GLU A 69 1.27 9.26 12.33
C GLU A 69 0.38 10.44 11.95
N GLU A 70 0.60 11.04 10.78
CA GLU A 70 -0.26 12.12 10.26
C GLU A 70 -1.70 11.65 9.98
N ILE A 71 -1.86 10.46 9.39
CA ILE A 71 -3.19 9.94 9.03
C ILE A 71 -3.98 9.55 10.28
N LEU A 72 -3.29 8.95 11.25
CA LEU A 72 -3.88 8.37 12.45
C LEU A 72 -3.79 9.32 13.65
N GLN A 73 -3.43 10.59 13.43
CA GLN A 73 -3.11 11.55 14.49
C GLN A 73 -4.19 11.60 15.58
N ASP A 74 -5.47 11.57 15.18
CA ASP A 74 -6.62 11.63 16.08
C ASP A 74 -7.37 10.30 16.20
N TYR A 75 -6.86 9.21 15.60
CA TYR A 75 -7.50 7.90 15.64
C TYR A 75 -7.31 7.25 17.00
N ASN A 76 -8.41 6.72 17.56
CA ASN A 76 -8.40 5.92 18.78
C ASN A 76 -9.07 4.58 18.50
N GLY A 77 -8.37 3.49 18.79
CA GLY A 77 -8.90 2.15 18.59
C GLY A 77 -7.84 1.16 18.14
N THR A 78 -8.24 0.22 17.29
CA THR A 78 -7.40 -0.90 16.87
C THR A 78 -7.08 -0.82 15.39
N ILE A 79 -5.83 -1.09 15.02
CA ILE A 79 -5.44 -1.24 13.60
C ILE A 79 -4.77 -2.59 13.37
N GLN A 80 -5.14 -3.24 12.27
CA GLN A 80 -4.45 -4.45 11.81
C GLN A 80 -3.40 -4.08 10.76
N THR A 81 -2.17 -4.56 10.94
CA THR A 81 -1.04 -4.25 10.05
C THR A 81 -0.37 -5.53 9.55
N ASP A 82 0.45 -5.40 8.52
CA ASP A 82 1.30 -6.47 7.98
C ASP A 82 2.52 -6.80 8.88
N GLY A 83 2.64 -6.14 10.04
CA GLY A 83 3.82 -6.21 10.88
C GLY A 83 4.95 -5.28 10.44
N TYR A 84 4.67 -4.27 9.60
CA TYR A 84 5.67 -3.28 9.22
C TYR A 84 6.20 -2.50 10.44
N SER A 85 7.53 -2.39 10.53
CA SER A 85 8.25 -1.73 11.64
C SER A 85 8.00 -0.23 11.77
N GLY A 86 7.30 0.39 10.81
CA GLY A 86 6.84 1.77 10.93
C GLY A 86 5.69 1.97 11.92
N TYR A 87 4.95 0.91 12.28
CA TYR A 87 3.75 1.00 13.13
C TYR A 87 3.96 0.88 14.64
N PRO A 88 4.97 0.17 15.17
CA PRO A 88 5.28 0.25 16.60
C PRO A 88 5.57 1.69 17.02
N ASP A 89 5.09 2.06 18.22
CA ASP A 89 5.34 3.35 18.87
C ASP A 89 4.95 4.58 18.03
N LEU A 90 3.75 4.56 17.43
CA LEU A 90 3.21 5.75 16.76
C LEU A 90 2.98 6.86 17.79
N SER A 91 3.45 8.06 17.46
CA SER A 91 3.15 9.27 18.22
C SER A 91 1.85 9.91 17.73
N THR A 92 0.71 9.45 18.25
CA THR A 92 -0.64 9.95 17.96
C THR A 92 -1.31 10.52 19.20
N LYS A 93 -2.31 11.40 19.03
CA LYS A 93 -3.13 11.91 20.15
C LYS A 93 -4.05 10.82 20.70
N GLY A 94 -4.54 9.94 19.83
CA GLY A 94 -5.36 8.79 20.23
C GLY A 94 -4.52 7.58 20.60
N SER A 95 -5.10 6.68 21.40
CA SER A 95 -4.47 5.41 21.76
C SER A 95 -4.74 4.37 20.69
N ILE A 96 -3.68 3.66 20.27
CA ILE A 96 -3.75 2.67 19.19
C ILE A 96 -3.30 1.31 19.71
N THR A 97 -4.15 0.30 19.55
CA THR A 97 -3.80 -1.11 19.72
C THR A 97 -3.45 -1.72 18.36
N LEU A 98 -2.27 -2.33 18.25
CA LEU A 98 -1.82 -2.99 17.02
C LEU A 98 -2.24 -4.47 17.00
N LEU A 99 -2.81 -4.91 15.89
CA LEU A 99 -3.04 -6.32 15.57
C LEU A 99 -2.14 -6.76 14.42
N ALA A 100 -1.55 -7.94 14.55
CA ALA A 100 -0.82 -8.57 13.45
C ALA A 100 -1.80 -9.23 12.45
N CYS A 101 -1.55 -9.06 11.15
CA CYS A 101 -2.30 -9.74 10.11
C CYS A 101 -1.80 -11.18 9.93
N MET A 102 -2.61 -12.17 10.30
CA MET A 102 -2.26 -13.61 10.23
C MET A 102 -2.00 -14.15 8.80
N ALA A 103 -2.45 -13.44 7.76
CA ALA A 103 -2.10 -13.81 6.39
C ALA A 103 -0.60 -13.61 6.09
N HIS A 104 0.05 -12.65 6.75
CA HIS A 104 1.49 -12.39 6.59
C HIS A 104 2.36 -13.53 7.13
N PRO A 105 2.24 -13.98 8.39
CA PRO A 105 3.02 -15.11 8.90
C PRO A 105 2.70 -16.40 8.14
N ARG A 106 1.44 -16.68 7.79
CA ARG A 106 1.08 -17.86 6.98
C ARG A 106 1.89 -17.95 5.69
N ARG A 107 2.02 -16.83 4.96
CA ARG A 107 2.83 -16.77 3.73
C ARG A 107 4.30 -17.13 3.97
N TYR A 108 4.86 -16.76 5.13
CA TYR A 108 6.24 -17.11 5.46
C TYR A 108 6.38 -18.58 5.88
N PHE A 109 5.39 -19.14 6.58
CA PHE A 109 5.35 -20.58 6.86
C PHE A 109 5.27 -21.40 5.56
N GLU A 110 4.44 -20.98 4.60
CA GLU A 110 4.37 -21.63 3.28
C GLU A 110 5.72 -21.56 2.54
N LYS A 111 6.39 -20.40 2.55
CA LYS A 111 7.73 -20.25 1.94
C LYS A 111 8.83 -21.04 2.65
N ALA A 112 8.66 -21.31 3.95
CA ALA A 112 9.63 -22.09 4.70
C ALA A 112 9.67 -23.55 4.22
N LEU A 113 8.57 -24.07 3.65
CA LEU A 113 8.52 -25.42 3.06
C LEU A 113 9.54 -25.59 1.92
N ASP A 114 9.83 -24.55 1.15
CA ASP A 114 10.85 -24.59 0.09
C ASP A 114 12.28 -24.75 0.64
N ASN A 115 12.47 -24.57 1.95
CA ASN A 115 13.75 -24.72 2.65
C ASN A 115 13.78 -25.98 3.54
N ASP A 116 12.74 -26.81 3.49
CA ASP A 116 12.74 -28.11 4.15
C ASP A 116 13.64 -29.06 3.35
N ALA A 117 14.64 -29.64 4.03
CA ALA A 117 15.64 -30.51 3.41
C ALA A 117 15.23 -31.99 3.42
N SER A 118 13.98 -32.29 3.77
CA SER A 118 13.43 -33.64 3.85
C SER A 118 13.22 -34.33 2.50
#